data_AF-A0A3D5DLS9-F1
#
_entry.id   AF-A0A3D5DLS9-F1
#
_cell.length_a   1.000
_cell.length_b   1.000
_cell.length_c   1.000
_cell.angle_alpha   90.00
_cell.angle_beta   90.00
_cell.angle_gamma   90.00
#
_symmetry.space_group_name_H-M   'P 1'
#
loop_
_entity.id
_entity.type
_entity.pdbx_description
1 polymer ?
#
loop_
_entity_poly.entity_id
_entity_poly.type
_entity_poly.pdbx_seq_one_letter_code
_entity_poly.pdbx_strand_id
1 'polypeptide(L)'
;MTEIIRLRQEQSWPGGVPLPPAELPFLIATAARAPSVFNTQPWQFRVAGNALEMHADTRRGLRVLDPSGREMLISCGAALYGLRLAVRHLGYVPAIALLPDPGHPSLLARLYLGAEAPVTPAERDMLAVVPHRHTHRGPFSPGVLPAGLLEGLRQDAAAEGAALVTVDEPAAYQRLAGLVAAAAAWRRRTAQAEVQRWTREPGSAARDGVPVSAYPAATVEPAGPGRLTQRDFDLGRGWAAATAEGAPPA
;
A
#
# COMPACT_ATOMS: atom_id res chain seq x y z
N MET A 1 -18.99 -24.56 15.44
CA MET A 1 -17.58 -24.93 15.73
C MET A 1 -16.77 -23.70 15.34
N THR A 2 -16.69 -22.76 16.26
CA THR A 2 -16.26 -21.37 16.00
C THR A 2 -15.14 -21.07 16.98
N GLU A 3 -13.91 -21.38 16.59
CA GLU A 3 -12.73 -20.92 17.32
C GLU A 3 -12.53 -19.44 17.01
N ILE A 4 -13.09 -18.63 17.89
CA ILE A 4 -12.83 -17.20 17.99
C ILE A 4 -11.37 -17.05 18.41
N ILE A 5 -10.57 -16.49 17.52
CA ILE A 5 -9.23 -15.95 17.79
C ILE A 5 -9.34 -15.06 19.03
N ARG A 6 -8.86 -15.56 20.17
CA ARG A 6 -8.68 -14.74 21.38
C ARG A 6 -7.64 -13.68 21.05
N LEU A 7 -8.12 -12.48 20.71
CA LEU A 7 -7.37 -11.25 20.80
C LEU A 7 -6.82 -11.15 22.23
N ARG A 8 -5.50 -11.26 22.39
CA ARG A 8 -4.83 -10.97 23.65
C ARG A 8 -5.07 -9.50 23.97
N GLN A 9 -5.89 -9.27 25.00
CA GLN A 9 -5.98 -8.00 25.71
C GLN A 9 -4.60 -7.57 26.22
N GLU A 10 -4.35 -6.27 26.10
CA GLU A 10 -3.46 -5.45 26.94
C GLU A 10 -2.13 -6.11 27.33
N GLN A 11 -1.22 -6.20 26.37
CA GLN A 11 0.20 -6.38 26.69
C GLN A 11 0.84 -4.98 26.63
N SER A 12 0.85 -4.25 27.75
CA SER A 12 1.97 -3.34 28.00
C SER A 12 3.22 -4.20 27.83
N TRP A 13 4.07 -3.96 26.83
CA TRP A 13 5.25 -4.79 26.63
C TRP A 13 6.25 -4.48 27.75
N PRO A 14 6.33 -5.30 28.82
CA PRO A 14 7.20 -4.98 29.94
C PRO A 14 8.61 -5.32 29.47
N GLY A 15 9.48 -4.31 29.32
CA GLY A 15 10.87 -4.50 28.89
C GLY A 15 11.16 -4.26 27.41
N GLY A 16 10.27 -3.58 26.67
CA GLY A 16 10.61 -3.11 25.32
C GLY A 16 11.68 -2.02 25.37
N VAL A 17 12.74 -2.17 24.57
CA VAL A 17 13.81 -1.15 24.45
C VAL A 17 13.16 0.15 23.96
N PRO A 18 13.43 1.30 24.60
CA PRO A 18 12.92 2.58 24.12
C PRO A 18 13.32 2.80 22.67
N LEU A 19 12.33 3.15 21.82
CA LEU A 19 12.60 3.56 20.45
C LEU A 19 13.52 4.79 20.48
N PRO A 20 14.76 4.70 19.96
CA PRO A 20 15.67 5.84 19.98
C PRO A 20 15.09 6.97 19.13
N PRO A 21 14.97 8.20 19.65
CA PRO A 21 14.39 9.32 18.89
C PRO A 21 15.10 9.58 17.56
N ALA A 22 16.40 9.30 17.48
CA ALA A 22 17.21 9.44 16.27
C ALA A 22 16.77 8.51 15.12
N GLU A 23 16.14 7.37 15.42
CA GLU A 23 15.71 6.38 14.43
C GLU A 23 14.29 6.61 13.91
N LEU A 24 13.50 7.45 14.58
CA LEU A 24 12.12 7.76 14.20
C LEU A 24 11.97 8.25 12.74
N PRO A 25 12.83 9.15 12.23
CA PRO A 25 12.75 9.57 10.83
C PRO A 25 12.93 8.41 9.85
N PHE A 26 13.83 7.47 10.13
CA PHE A 26 14.07 6.30 9.29
C PHE A 26 12.87 5.33 9.30
N LEU A 27 12.32 5.04 10.49
CA LEU A 27 11.12 4.22 10.64
C LEU A 27 9.94 4.80 9.85
N ILE A 28 9.66 6.10 10.05
CA ILE A 28 8.54 6.79 9.41
C ILE A 28 8.76 6.91 7.90
N ALA A 29 9.97 7.24 7.44
CA ALA A 29 10.27 7.35 6.02
C ALA A 29 10.12 6.01 5.29
N THR A 30 10.55 4.91 5.91
CA THR A 30 10.41 3.55 5.37
C THR A 30 8.94 3.15 5.29
N ALA A 31 8.16 3.40 6.34
CA ALA A 31 6.72 3.16 6.36
C ALA A 31 5.97 4.00 5.30
N ALA A 32 6.34 5.27 5.14
CA ALA A 32 5.72 6.19 4.19
C ALA A 32 5.96 5.81 2.72
N ARG A 33 6.91 4.91 2.42
CA ARG A 33 7.09 4.35 1.07
C ARG A 33 6.04 3.30 0.72
N ALA A 34 5.20 2.86 1.65
CA ALA A 34 4.14 1.91 1.37
C ALA A 34 3.17 2.44 0.30
N PRO A 35 2.64 1.56 -0.58
CA PRO A 35 1.55 1.94 -1.47
C PRO A 35 0.28 2.23 -0.65
N SER A 36 -0.52 3.19 -1.10
CA SER A 36 -1.85 3.45 -0.54
C SER A 36 -2.87 3.72 -1.63
N VAL A 37 -4.14 3.49 -1.33
CA VAL A 37 -5.26 3.80 -2.22
C VAL A 37 -5.16 5.26 -2.68
N PHE A 38 -5.10 5.50 -3.99
CA PHE A 38 -4.87 6.84 -4.59
C PHE A 38 -3.67 7.62 -4.02
N ASN A 39 -2.67 6.92 -3.44
CA ASN A 39 -1.56 7.56 -2.73
C ASN A 39 -2.05 8.53 -1.62
N THR A 40 -3.15 8.19 -0.95
CA THR A 40 -3.78 8.99 0.13
C THR A 40 -2.92 9.09 1.38
N GLN A 41 -2.04 8.11 1.61
CA GLN A 41 -1.18 7.97 2.79
C GLN A 41 -1.98 8.14 4.10
N PRO A 42 -2.98 7.28 4.36
CA PRO A 42 -3.98 7.53 5.39
C PRO A 42 -3.51 7.09 6.79
N TRP A 43 -2.24 7.30 7.10
CA TRP A 43 -1.63 6.95 8.37
C TRP A 43 -1.10 8.20 9.08
N GLN A 44 -1.18 8.19 10.40
CA GLN A 44 -0.52 9.15 11.28
C GLN A 44 0.33 8.40 12.28
N PHE A 45 1.53 8.91 12.54
CA PHE A 45 2.44 8.34 13.51
C PHE A 45 2.52 9.24 14.74
N ARG A 46 2.47 8.65 15.93
CA ARG A 46 2.58 9.35 17.21
C ARG A 46 3.55 8.60 18.12
N VAL A 47 4.51 9.30 18.70
CA VAL A 47 5.34 8.75 19.76
C VAL A 47 4.54 8.76 21.06
N ALA A 48 4.42 7.61 21.72
CA ALA A 48 3.70 7.45 22.97
C ALA A 48 4.58 6.64 23.95
N GLY A 49 5.28 7.34 24.84
CA GLY A 49 6.25 6.72 25.75
C GLY A 49 7.39 6.06 24.97
N ASN A 50 7.55 4.74 25.13
CA ASN A 50 8.54 3.94 24.40
C ASN A 50 8.01 3.31 23.10
N ALA A 51 6.81 3.68 22.65
CA ALA A 51 6.18 3.12 21.47
C ALA A 51 6.00 4.14 20.34
N LEU A 52 5.95 3.63 19.12
CA LEU A 52 5.42 4.34 17.97
C LEU A 52 4.01 3.83 17.69
N GLU A 53 3.02 4.69 17.87
CA GLU A 53 1.64 4.39 17.50
C GLU A 53 1.40 4.76 16.04
N MET A 54 0.65 3.91 15.34
CA MET A 54 0.13 4.17 14.01
C MET A 54 -1.40 4.29 14.10
N HIS A 55 -1.92 5.43 13.64
CA HIS A 55 -3.33 5.74 13.59
C HIS A 55 -3.84 5.83 12.16
N ALA A 56 -5.08 5.41 11.91
CA ALA A 56 -5.79 5.69 10.66
C ALA A 56 -6.19 7.16 10.59
N ASP A 57 -5.88 7.84 9.48
CA ASP A 57 -6.39 9.18 9.18
C ASP A 57 -7.66 9.11 8.34
N THR A 58 -8.81 9.02 9.01
CA THR A 58 -10.13 8.95 8.35
C THR A 58 -10.46 10.20 7.52
N ARG A 59 -9.79 11.34 7.75
CA ARG A 59 -9.97 12.57 6.95
C ARG A 59 -9.40 12.42 5.53
N ARG A 60 -8.50 11.45 5.35
CA ARG A 60 -7.91 11.06 4.07
C ARG A 60 -8.66 9.91 3.38
N GLY A 61 -9.72 9.40 3.99
CA GLY A 61 -10.56 8.32 3.44
C GLY A 61 -11.36 8.74 2.20
N LEU A 62 -11.80 7.72 1.45
CA LEU A 62 -12.62 7.87 0.26
C LEU A 62 -14.06 7.45 0.58
N ARG A 63 -14.96 8.41 0.75
CA ARG A 63 -16.35 8.18 1.15
C ARG A 63 -17.17 7.48 0.07
N VAL A 64 -16.83 7.66 -1.21
CA VAL A 64 -17.53 7.01 -2.33
C VAL A 64 -16.81 5.76 -2.79
N LEU A 65 -15.49 5.82 -2.96
CA LEU A 65 -14.69 4.70 -3.48
C LEU A 65 -14.37 3.63 -2.43
N ASP A 66 -14.27 4.01 -1.15
CA ASP A 66 -13.97 3.10 -0.04
C ASP A 66 -14.84 3.44 1.20
N PRO A 67 -16.18 3.37 1.09
CA PRO A 67 -17.10 3.83 2.13
C PRO A 67 -16.89 3.12 3.48
N SER A 68 -16.43 1.88 3.45
CA SER A 68 -16.13 1.08 4.64
C SER A 68 -14.71 1.32 5.21
N GLY A 69 -13.85 2.04 4.50
CA GLY A 69 -12.45 2.24 4.90
C GLY A 69 -11.57 0.99 4.76
N ARG A 70 -11.97 0.00 3.96
CA ARG A 70 -11.25 -1.27 3.80
C ARG A 70 -9.93 -1.06 3.08
N GLU A 71 -9.92 -0.30 1.98
CA GLU A 71 -8.69 0.00 1.23
C GLU A 71 -7.76 0.93 2.03
N MET A 72 -8.33 1.83 2.84
CA MET A 72 -7.60 2.63 3.80
C MET A 72 -6.85 1.75 4.82
N LEU A 73 -7.53 0.79 5.45
CA LEU A 73 -6.90 -0.13 6.41
C LEU A 73 -5.84 -1.02 5.75
N ILE A 74 -6.08 -1.52 4.53
CA ILE A 74 -5.07 -2.25 3.74
C ILE A 74 -3.83 -1.37 3.49
N SER A 75 -4.03 -0.09 3.17
CA SER A 75 -2.94 0.87 2.99
C SER A 75 -2.13 1.04 4.28
N CYS A 76 -2.80 1.19 5.43
CA CYS A 76 -2.13 1.24 6.73
C CYS A 76 -1.38 -0.05 7.06
N GLY A 77 -1.93 -1.22 6.72
CA GLY A 77 -1.25 -2.51 6.87
C GLY A 77 0.06 -2.57 6.07
N ALA A 78 0.07 -2.03 4.84
CA ALA A 78 1.29 -1.93 4.05
C ALA A 78 2.34 -1.00 4.69
N ALA A 79 1.91 0.14 5.27
CA ALA A 79 2.81 1.03 6.02
C ALA A 79 3.37 0.36 7.28
N LEU A 80 2.55 -0.43 7.99
CA LEU A 80 2.98 -1.21 9.14
C LEU A 80 4.01 -2.28 8.78
N TYR A 81 3.89 -2.90 7.61
CA TYR A 81 4.93 -3.80 7.11
C TYR A 81 6.26 -3.08 6.86
N GLY A 82 6.21 -1.85 6.32
CA GLY A 82 7.38 -0.99 6.20
C GLY A 82 8.03 -0.68 7.57
N LEU A 83 7.22 -0.42 8.60
CA LEU A 83 7.72 -0.27 9.97
C LEU A 83 8.39 -1.55 10.51
N ARG A 84 7.81 -2.73 10.24
CA ARG A 84 8.41 -4.02 10.63
C ARG A 84 9.80 -4.16 10.04
N LEU A 85 9.95 -3.95 8.74
CA LEU A 85 11.24 -4.01 8.05
C LEU A 85 12.24 -2.99 8.63
N ALA A 86 11.80 -1.76 8.88
CA ALA A 86 12.64 -0.72 9.44
C ALA A 86 13.16 -1.11 10.84
N VAL A 87 12.33 -1.72 11.70
CA VAL A 87 12.78 -2.24 13.00
C VAL A 87 13.79 -3.38 12.85
N ARG A 88 13.61 -4.26 11.86
CA ARG A 88 14.60 -5.31 11.57
C ARG A 88 15.96 -4.72 11.20
N HIS A 89 15.99 -3.64 10.42
CA HIS A 89 17.23 -2.91 10.09
C HIS A 89 18.01 -2.47 11.34
N LEU A 90 17.29 -2.02 12.37
CA LEU A 90 17.87 -1.59 13.64
C LEU A 90 18.41 -2.77 14.49
N GLY A 91 18.25 -4.02 14.04
CA GLY A 91 18.71 -5.20 14.77
C GLY A 91 17.76 -5.69 15.85
N TYR A 92 16.46 -5.39 15.76
CA TYR A 92 15.45 -5.81 16.72
C TYR A 92 14.32 -6.58 16.07
N VAL A 93 13.65 -7.45 16.83
CA VAL A 93 12.38 -8.06 16.42
C VAL A 93 11.25 -7.03 16.63
N PRO A 94 10.39 -6.75 15.63
CA PRO A 94 9.27 -5.85 15.81
C PRO A 94 8.22 -6.47 16.75
N ALA A 95 7.94 -5.81 17.86
CA ALA A 95 6.85 -6.17 18.76
C ALA A 95 5.66 -5.24 18.49
N ILE A 96 4.56 -5.78 17.98
CA ILE A 96 3.40 -5.00 17.53
C ILE A 96 2.13 -5.49 18.22
N ALA A 97 1.45 -4.56 18.90
CA ALA A 97 0.07 -4.77 19.32
C ALA A 97 -0.87 -4.17 18.28
N LEU A 98 -1.65 -5.01 17.60
CA LEU A 98 -2.66 -4.60 16.62
C LEU A 98 -3.99 -4.27 17.31
N LEU A 99 -4.63 -3.20 16.87
CA LEU A 99 -5.92 -2.72 17.38
C LEU A 99 -5.98 -2.77 18.93
N PRO A 100 -4.98 -2.19 19.62
CA PRO A 100 -4.76 -2.44 21.04
C PRO A 100 -5.85 -1.85 21.94
N ASP A 101 -6.66 -0.92 21.42
CA ASP A 101 -7.68 -0.21 22.18
C ASP A 101 -9.02 -0.20 21.42
N PRO A 102 -10.01 -1.01 21.85
CA PRO A 102 -11.35 -1.03 21.25
C PRO A 102 -12.10 0.30 21.37
N GLY A 103 -11.77 1.15 22.34
CA GLY A 103 -12.35 2.50 22.51
C GLY A 103 -11.74 3.54 21.57
N HIS A 104 -10.62 3.22 20.92
CA HIS A 104 -9.92 4.09 19.98
C HIS A 104 -9.67 3.37 18.65
N PRO A 105 -10.71 3.17 17.82
CA PRO A 105 -10.62 2.37 16.59
C PRO A 105 -9.68 2.96 15.52
N SER A 106 -9.29 4.23 15.64
CA SER A 106 -8.25 4.80 14.79
C SER A 106 -6.86 4.33 15.17
N LEU A 107 -6.60 3.89 16.42
CA LEU A 107 -5.31 3.34 16.85
C LEU A 107 -5.15 1.93 16.27
N LEU A 108 -4.46 1.82 15.14
CA LEU A 108 -4.32 0.57 14.41
C LEU A 108 -3.22 -0.32 14.97
N ALA A 109 -2.12 0.28 15.41
CA ALA A 109 -0.99 -0.47 15.92
C ALA A 109 -0.20 0.35 16.94
N ARG A 110 0.40 -0.34 17.89
CA ARG A 110 1.45 0.18 18.77
C ARG A 110 2.70 -0.67 18.60
N LEU A 111 3.77 -0.06 18.09
CA LEU A 111 5.04 -0.68 17.76
C LEU A 111 6.07 -0.41 18.87
N TYR A 112 6.80 -1.45 19.24
CA TYR A 112 7.91 -1.43 20.19
C TYR A 112 9.13 -2.15 19.58
N LEU A 113 10.32 -1.85 20.10
CA LEU A 113 11.49 -2.70 19.89
C LEU A 113 11.42 -3.90 20.83
N GLY A 114 11.41 -5.10 20.24
CA GLY A 114 11.48 -6.36 20.97
C GLY A 114 12.91 -6.77 21.31
N ALA A 115 13.17 -8.08 21.30
CA ALA A 115 14.51 -8.61 21.52
C ALA A 115 15.48 -8.22 20.39
N GLU A 116 16.76 -8.09 20.73
CA GLU A 116 17.83 -7.97 19.73
C GLU A 116 17.90 -9.22 18.86
N ALA A 117 17.91 -9.03 17.56
CA ALA A 117 18.08 -10.07 16.57
C ALA A 117 18.61 -9.46 15.27
N PRO A 118 19.73 -9.94 14.72
CA PRO A 118 20.30 -9.39 13.49
C PRO A 118 19.30 -9.51 12.33
N VAL A 119 19.32 -8.53 11.44
CA VAL A 119 18.53 -8.56 10.20
C VAL A 119 18.95 -9.78 9.35
N THR A 120 17.97 -10.50 8.80
CA THR A 120 18.23 -11.64 7.92
C THR A 120 18.64 -11.17 6.51
N PRO A 121 19.27 -12.01 5.68
CA PRO A 121 19.53 -11.68 4.27
C PRO A 121 18.28 -11.25 3.51
N ALA A 122 17.18 -12.02 3.64
CA ALA A 122 15.92 -11.70 2.96
C ALA A 122 15.33 -10.35 3.40
N GLU A 123 15.39 -10.02 4.70
CA GLU A 123 14.95 -8.71 5.21
C GLU A 123 15.82 -7.56 4.69
N ARG A 124 17.14 -7.76 4.54
CA ARG A 124 18.03 -6.76 3.92
C ARG A 124 17.68 -6.55 2.45
N ASP A 125 17.45 -7.61 1.70
CA ASP A 125 17.07 -7.53 0.29
C ASP A 125 15.73 -6.81 0.11
N MET A 126 14.74 -7.11 0.97
CA MET A 126 13.46 -6.40 0.99
C MET A 126 13.61 -4.91 1.32
N LEU A 127 14.43 -4.56 2.32
CA LEU A 127 14.71 -3.16 2.66
C LEU A 127 15.37 -2.41 1.50
N ALA A 128 16.31 -3.06 0.80
CA ALA A 128 17.02 -2.46 -0.32
C ALA A 128 16.09 -2.06 -1.48
N VAL A 129 14.97 -2.79 -1.69
CA VAL A 129 14.01 -2.48 -2.77
C VAL A 129 12.94 -1.44 -2.38
N VAL A 130 12.74 -1.16 -1.09
CA VAL A 130 11.72 -0.19 -0.63
C VAL A 130 11.85 1.20 -1.29
N PRO A 131 13.07 1.79 -1.43
CA PRO A 131 13.23 3.08 -2.10
C PRO A 131 12.88 3.08 -3.60
N HIS A 132 12.96 1.92 -4.26
CA HIS A 132 12.75 1.75 -5.70
C HIS A 132 11.33 1.31 -6.06
N ARG A 133 10.56 0.83 -5.08
CA ARG A 133 9.17 0.39 -5.29
C ARG A 133 8.30 1.54 -5.78
N HIS A 134 7.65 1.33 -6.93
CA HIS A 134 6.65 2.23 -7.48
C HIS A 134 5.51 1.40 -8.10
N THR A 135 4.37 2.04 -8.37
CA THR A 135 3.28 1.38 -9.10
C THR A 135 3.42 1.69 -10.59
N HIS A 136 3.80 0.68 -11.38
CA HIS A 136 3.80 0.74 -12.83
C HIS A 136 2.38 0.52 -13.37
N ARG A 137 1.93 1.39 -14.29
CA ARG A 137 0.62 1.29 -14.97
C ARG A 137 0.74 1.15 -16.49
N GLY A 138 1.95 0.86 -16.96
CA GLY A 138 2.18 0.45 -18.33
C GLY A 138 2.04 -1.06 -18.51
N PRO A 139 2.22 -1.55 -19.75
CA PRO A 139 2.30 -2.99 -20.00
C PRO A 139 3.52 -3.61 -19.31
N PHE A 140 3.38 -4.88 -18.93
CA PHE A 140 4.50 -5.73 -18.52
C PHE A 140 5.00 -6.55 -19.71
N SER A 141 6.26 -6.96 -19.66
CA SER A 141 6.85 -7.86 -20.67
C SER A 141 6.06 -9.17 -20.74
N PRO A 142 5.81 -9.73 -21.94
CA PRO A 142 5.14 -11.02 -22.10
C PRO A 142 6.04 -12.23 -21.77
N GLY A 143 7.26 -11.99 -21.27
CA GLY A 143 8.22 -13.04 -20.93
C GLY A 143 7.73 -14.00 -19.86
N VAL A 144 8.33 -15.19 -19.86
CA VAL A 144 8.05 -16.23 -18.86
C VAL A 144 8.57 -15.77 -17.49
N LEU A 145 7.77 -15.95 -16.45
CA LEU A 145 8.18 -15.67 -15.08
C LEU A 145 9.28 -16.67 -14.64
N PRO A 146 10.26 -16.24 -13.82
CA PRO A 146 11.23 -17.15 -13.23
C PRO A 146 10.57 -18.35 -12.54
N ALA A 147 11.17 -19.53 -12.69
CA ALA A 147 10.69 -20.73 -12.05
C ALA A 147 10.62 -20.54 -10.52
N GLY A 148 9.54 -21.00 -9.89
CA GLY A 148 9.33 -20.89 -8.45
C GLY A 148 8.86 -19.52 -7.94
N LEU A 149 8.88 -18.46 -8.76
CA LEU A 149 8.50 -17.11 -8.31
C LEU A 149 7.08 -17.07 -7.75
N LEU A 150 6.10 -17.60 -8.48
CA LEU A 150 4.69 -17.57 -8.04
C LEU A 150 4.48 -18.38 -6.76
N GLU A 151 5.23 -19.45 -6.57
CA GLU A 151 5.14 -20.27 -5.36
C GLU A 151 5.75 -19.56 -4.16
N GLY A 152 6.91 -18.92 -4.33
CA GLY A 152 7.49 -18.05 -3.31
C GLY A 152 6.51 -16.94 -2.89
N LEU A 153 5.89 -16.25 -3.85
CA LEU A 153 4.91 -15.21 -3.54
C LEU A 153 3.65 -15.74 -2.82
N ARG A 154 3.23 -16.98 -3.07
CA ARG A 154 2.15 -17.61 -2.31
C ARG A 154 2.56 -17.91 -0.87
N GLN A 155 3.78 -18.38 -0.66
CA GLN A 155 4.33 -18.63 0.66
C GLN A 155 4.48 -17.34 1.46
N ASP A 156 4.97 -16.26 0.82
CA ASP A 156 5.07 -14.93 1.43
C ASP A 156 3.68 -14.40 1.83
N ALA A 157 2.68 -14.55 0.95
CA ALA A 157 1.31 -14.17 1.29
C ALA A 157 0.75 -14.99 2.47
N ALA A 158 0.96 -16.31 2.46
CA ALA A 158 0.50 -17.20 3.51
C ALA A 158 1.17 -16.91 4.87
N ALA A 159 2.46 -16.57 4.87
CA ALA A 159 3.19 -16.14 6.07
C ALA A 159 2.59 -14.87 6.70
N GLU A 160 1.93 -14.04 5.89
CA GLU A 160 1.22 -12.83 6.32
C GLU A 160 -0.30 -13.06 6.50
N GLY A 161 -0.76 -14.31 6.50
CA GLY A 161 -2.17 -14.67 6.69
C GLY A 161 -3.08 -14.33 5.50
N ALA A 162 -2.50 -14.12 4.32
CA ALA A 162 -3.21 -13.84 3.08
C ALA A 162 -3.11 -15.01 2.09
N ALA A 163 -4.02 -15.05 1.12
CA ALA A 163 -3.95 -15.99 -0.01
C ALA A 163 -3.65 -15.23 -1.30
N LEU A 164 -2.70 -15.75 -2.08
CA LEU A 164 -2.43 -15.27 -3.43
C LEU A 164 -3.03 -16.25 -4.45
N VAL A 165 -3.98 -15.76 -5.23
CA VAL A 165 -4.67 -16.53 -6.28
C VAL A 165 -4.21 -16.04 -7.65
N THR A 166 -3.66 -16.97 -8.45
CA THR A 166 -3.29 -16.71 -9.84
C THR A 166 -4.50 -16.84 -10.75
N VAL A 167 -4.67 -15.89 -11.66
CA VAL A 167 -5.73 -15.91 -12.69
C VAL A 167 -5.05 -16.13 -14.04
N ASP A 168 -4.83 -17.40 -14.37
CA ASP A 168 -4.15 -17.87 -15.58
C ASP A 168 -5.12 -18.42 -16.63
N GLU A 169 -6.28 -18.92 -16.22
CA GLU A 169 -7.31 -19.37 -17.16
C GLU A 169 -7.90 -18.21 -17.98
N PRO A 170 -7.93 -18.31 -19.32
CA PRO A 170 -8.47 -17.26 -20.19
C PRO A 170 -9.90 -16.85 -19.80
N ALA A 171 -10.78 -17.81 -19.51
CA ALA A 171 -12.16 -17.51 -19.12
C ALA A 171 -12.26 -16.76 -17.78
N ALA A 172 -11.42 -17.10 -16.80
CA ALA A 172 -11.34 -16.39 -15.53
C ALA A 172 -10.81 -14.96 -15.71
N TYR A 173 -9.78 -14.80 -16.54
CA TYR A 173 -9.25 -13.48 -16.90
C TYR A 173 -10.31 -12.60 -17.56
N GLN A 174 -11.08 -13.14 -18.50
CA GLN A 174 -12.17 -12.41 -19.16
C GLN A 174 -13.25 -11.94 -18.18
N ARG A 175 -13.66 -12.80 -17.23
CA ARG A 175 -14.60 -12.41 -16.17
C ARG A 175 -14.04 -11.28 -15.31
N LEU A 176 -12.78 -11.36 -14.91
CA LEU A 176 -12.11 -10.30 -14.14
C LEU A 176 -12.06 -8.98 -14.92
N ALA A 177 -11.69 -9.03 -16.20
CA ALA A 177 -11.69 -7.84 -17.07
C ALA A 177 -13.07 -7.18 -17.16
N GLY A 178 -14.13 -7.97 -17.31
CA GLY A 178 -15.52 -7.47 -17.30
C GLY A 178 -15.90 -6.78 -15.99
N LEU A 179 -15.55 -7.36 -14.84
CA LEU A 179 -15.79 -6.75 -13.52
C LEU A 179 -15.04 -5.43 -13.35
N VAL A 180 -13.78 -5.38 -13.77
CA VAL A 180 -12.95 -4.16 -13.70
C VAL A 180 -13.52 -3.06 -14.60
N ALA A 181 -13.98 -3.41 -15.80
CA ALA A 181 -14.63 -2.48 -16.74
C ALA A 181 -15.95 -1.92 -16.15
N ALA A 182 -16.80 -2.79 -15.59
CA ALA A 182 -18.04 -2.38 -14.95
C ALA A 182 -17.78 -1.43 -13.77
N ALA A 183 -16.80 -1.73 -12.93
CA ALA A 183 -16.38 -0.88 -11.84
C ALA A 183 -15.80 0.47 -12.32
N ALA A 184 -15.04 0.47 -13.43
CA ALA A 184 -14.55 1.71 -14.03
C ALA A 184 -15.69 2.60 -14.55
N ALA A 185 -16.68 2.02 -15.21
CA ALA A 185 -17.86 2.74 -15.68
C ALA A 185 -18.69 3.31 -14.53
N TRP A 186 -18.85 2.57 -13.43
CA TRP A 186 -19.50 3.07 -12.22
C TRP A 186 -18.73 4.27 -11.63
N ARG A 187 -17.41 4.15 -11.43
CA ARG A 187 -16.57 5.23 -10.87
C ARG A 187 -16.63 6.51 -11.70
N ARG A 188 -16.62 6.39 -13.03
CA ARG A 188 -16.75 7.54 -13.95
C ARG A 188 -18.05 8.32 -13.70
N ARG A 189 -19.12 7.68 -13.23
CA ARG A 189 -20.40 8.35 -12.94
C ARG A 189 -20.54 8.84 -11.51
N THR A 190 -19.90 8.16 -10.55
CA THR A 190 -20.20 8.36 -9.11
C THR A 190 -19.07 9.00 -8.31
N ALA A 191 -17.81 8.88 -8.75
CA ALA A 191 -16.65 9.17 -7.91
C ALA A 191 -15.67 10.20 -8.51
N GLN A 192 -16.12 11.00 -9.49
CA GLN A 192 -15.24 11.98 -10.17
C GLN A 192 -14.60 12.96 -9.19
N ALA A 193 -15.36 13.47 -8.22
CA ALA A 193 -14.86 14.42 -7.23
C ALA A 193 -13.72 13.83 -6.37
N GLU A 194 -13.79 12.55 -6.00
CA GLU A 194 -12.73 11.90 -5.22
C GLU A 194 -11.48 11.64 -6.07
N VAL A 195 -11.67 11.25 -7.33
CA VAL A 195 -10.56 11.09 -8.28
C VAL A 195 -9.86 12.44 -8.51
N GLN A 196 -10.62 13.52 -8.71
CA GLN A 196 -10.06 14.88 -8.83
C GLN A 196 -9.30 15.29 -7.57
N ARG A 197 -9.89 15.07 -6.38
CA ARG A 197 -9.26 15.39 -5.09
C ARG A 197 -7.93 14.68 -4.88
N TRP A 198 -7.77 13.45 -5.38
CA TRP A 198 -6.58 12.61 -5.15
C TRP A 198 -5.72 12.39 -6.38
N THR A 199 -5.84 13.27 -7.36
CA THR A 199 -4.89 13.38 -8.47
C THR A 199 -4.17 14.71 -8.38
N ARG A 200 -2.99 14.78 -8.97
CA ARG A 200 -2.16 15.98 -8.94
C ARG A 200 -1.91 16.46 -10.35
N GLU A 201 -2.01 17.76 -10.53
CA GLU A 201 -1.71 18.43 -11.78
C GLU A 201 -0.20 18.36 -12.11
N PRO A 202 0.19 18.56 -13.39
CA PRO A 202 1.60 18.63 -13.77
C PRO A 202 2.36 19.66 -12.93
N GLY A 203 3.55 19.30 -12.44
CA GLY A 203 4.40 20.20 -11.65
C GLY A 203 4.00 20.37 -10.17
N SER A 204 2.93 19.73 -9.71
CA SER A 204 2.54 19.75 -8.29
C SER A 204 3.66 19.22 -7.39
N ALA A 205 4.00 19.97 -6.34
CA ALA A 205 4.96 19.57 -5.30
C ALA A 205 4.35 18.65 -4.21
N ALA A 206 3.05 18.35 -4.29
CA ALA A 206 2.38 17.47 -3.33
C ALA A 206 2.99 16.05 -3.35
N ARG A 207 3.23 15.50 -2.17
CA ARG A 207 3.78 14.15 -1.99
C ARG A 207 2.70 13.07 -1.93
N ASP A 208 1.44 13.46 -1.80
CA ASP A 208 0.26 12.61 -1.80
C ASP A 208 -0.56 12.78 -3.09
N GLY A 209 -1.54 11.89 -3.28
CA GLY A 209 -2.29 11.83 -4.54
C GLY A 209 -1.48 11.21 -5.68
N VAL A 210 -2.17 10.88 -6.77
CA VAL A 210 -1.57 10.26 -7.95
C VAL A 210 -0.99 11.36 -8.85
N PRO A 211 0.34 11.41 -9.06
CA PRO A 211 0.95 12.36 -9.97
C PRO A 211 0.72 11.95 -11.43
N VAL A 212 0.79 12.91 -12.34
CA VAL A 212 0.63 12.68 -13.79
C VAL A 212 1.63 11.68 -14.33
N SER A 213 2.87 11.68 -13.81
CA SER A 213 3.91 10.70 -14.19
C SER A 213 3.53 9.24 -13.86
N ALA A 214 2.53 9.01 -13.01
CA ALA A 214 2.02 7.68 -12.67
C ALA A 214 0.77 7.30 -13.47
N TYR A 215 0.29 8.15 -14.38
CA TYR A 215 -0.84 7.85 -15.25
C TYR A 215 -0.46 6.76 -16.26
N PRO A 216 -1.44 6.00 -16.79
CA PRO A 216 -1.18 5.12 -17.92
C PRO A 216 -0.58 5.92 -19.08
N ALA A 217 0.45 5.38 -19.74
CA ALA A 217 0.99 6.01 -20.94
C ALA A 217 -0.10 6.11 -22.02
N ALA A 218 -0.18 7.26 -22.70
CA ALA A 218 -1.19 7.56 -23.73
C ALA A 218 -1.18 6.58 -24.92
N THR A 219 -0.12 5.77 -25.06
CA THR A 219 0.05 4.74 -26.10
C THR A 219 -0.76 3.46 -25.87
N VAL A 220 -1.51 3.36 -24.76
CA VAL A 220 -2.43 2.25 -24.56
C VAL A 220 -3.76 2.60 -25.21
N GLU A 221 -3.96 2.09 -26.43
CA GLU A 221 -5.28 1.95 -27.07
C GLU A 221 -6.34 1.63 -25.99
N PRO A 222 -7.54 2.26 -26.02
CA PRO A 222 -8.58 1.97 -25.05
C PRO A 222 -8.73 0.45 -24.96
N ALA A 223 -8.57 -0.10 -23.75
CA ALA A 223 -8.49 -1.54 -23.53
C ALA A 223 -9.60 -2.24 -24.33
N GLY A 224 -9.21 -2.89 -25.43
CA GLY A 224 -10.16 -3.61 -26.27
C GLY A 224 -10.88 -4.67 -25.46
N PRO A 225 -11.98 -5.23 -26.00
CA PRO A 225 -12.74 -6.28 -25.32
C PRO A 225 -11.81 -7.35 -24.75
N GLY A 226 -11.90 -7.55 -23.43
CA GLY A 226 -11.16 -8.60 -22.75
C GLY A 226 -9.76 -8.26 -22.26
N ARG A 227 -9.40 -6.98 -22.09
CA ARG A 227 -8.22 -6.54 -21.32
C ARG A 227 -8.63 -5.80 -20.05
N LEU A 228 -7.78 -5.83 -19.02
CA LEU A 228 -8.00 -5.07 -17.79
C LEU A 228 -8.03 -3.55 -18.09
N THR A 229 -9.20 -2.93 -17.87
CA THR A 229 -9.37 -1.49 -18.04
C THR A 229 -8.51 -0.71 -17.03
N GLN A 230 -7.65 0.16 -17.54
CA GLN A 230 -6.88 1.07 -16.69
C GLN A 230 -7.78 2.12 -16.04
N ARG A 231 -7.39 2.57 -14.84
CA ARG A 231 -8.12 3.64 -14.15
C ARG A 231 -7.86 4.96 -14.87
N ASP A 232 -8.93 5.69 -15.15
CA ASP A 232 -8.86 7.03 -15.69
C ASP A 232 -8.70 8.04 -14.54
N PHE A 233 -7.45 8.44 -14.31
CA PHE A 233 -7.11 9.48 -13.33
C PHE A 233 -7.24 10.89 -13.93
N ASP A 234 -7.13 11.01 -15.25
CA ASP A 234 -7.14 12.29 -15.95
C ASP A 234 -8.56 12.86 -16.05
N LEU A 235 -9.57 12.00 -16.16
CA LEU A 235 -10.98 12.39 -16.36
C LEU A 235 -11.16 13.43 -17.48
N GLY A 236 -10.36 13.31 -18.54
CA GLY A 236 -10.40 14.22 -19.68
C GLY A 236 -9.78 15.60 -19.45
N ARG A 237 -8.98 15.81 -18.38
CA ARG A 237 -8.28 17.08 -18.15
C ARG A 237 -7.09 17.31 -19.09
N GLY A 238 -6.64 16.29 -19.81
CA GLY A 238 -5.56 16.39 -20.79
C GLY A 238 -4.16 16.45 -20.18
N TRP A 239 -3.99 16.16 -18.88
CA TRP A 239 -2.70 16.29 -18.20
C TRP A 239 -1.67 15.28 -18.71
N ALA A 240 -2.10 14.04 -19.01
CA ALA A 240 -1.21 13.01 -19.54
C ALA A 240 -0.61 13.40 -20.90
N ALA A 241 -1.42 13.99 -21.78
CA ALA A 241 -0.99 14.42 -23.12
C ALA A 241 0.01 15.58 -23.03
N ALA A 242 -0.28 16.58 -22.18
CA ALA A 242 0.60 17.74 -21.99
C ALA A 242 1.99 17.37 -21.45
N THR A 243 2.13 16.27 -20.70
CA THR A 243 3.42 15.80 -20.19
C THR A 243 4.18 14.88 -21.16
N ALA A 244 3.51 14.25 -22.13
CA ALA A 244 4.14 13.36 -23.10
C ALA A 244 4.96 14.12 -24.16
N GLU A 245 4.70 15.42 -24.32
CA GLU A 245 5.50 16.31 -25.18
C GLU A 245 6.82 16.77 -24.53
N GLY A 246 7.06 16.42 -23.25
CA GLY A 246 8.31 16.67 -22.53
C GLY A 246 9.15 15.40 -22.38
N ALA A 247 10.46 15.49 -22.64
CA ALA A 247 11.42 14.41 -22.46
C ALA A 247 11.31 13.73 -21.07
N PRO A 248 11.63 12.42 -20.95
CA PRO A 248 11.46 11.70 -19.69
C PRO A 248 12.24 12.35 -18.55
N PRO A 249 11.66 12.46 -17.34
CA PRO A 249 12.39 12.94 -16.17
C PRO A 249 13.53 11.96 -15.82
N ALA A 250 14.69 12.52 -15.50
CA ALA A 250 15.87 11.82 -15.01
C ALA A 250 15.66 11.22 -13.61
#